data_AF-A0A0N6W5M9-F1
#
_entry.id   AF-A0A0N6W5M9-F1
#
_cell.length_a   1.000
_cell.length_b   1.000
_cell.length_c   1.000
_cell.angle_alpha   90.00
_cell.angle_beta   90.00
_cell.angle_gamma   90.00
#
_symmetry.space_group_name_H-M   'P 1'
#
loop_
_entity.id
_entity.type
_entity.pdbx_description
1 polymer ?
#
loop_
_entity_poly.entity_id
_entity_poly.type
_entity_poly.pdbx_seq_one_letter_code
_entity_poly.pdbx_strand_id
1 'polypeptide(L)'
;MTARKTPMLALAAVALGLALTACGNGGDGGGPYDALASGSPTATASPTADEETTTGGTSPDAPKAADPDAPKAADPDAPKASDPDRAKGEGEKCTDRRNYAGDPRPNAEINSIGEETGTCPEPQSGGTPSGTPKQDGVKCTDQVNYAGDPRPNAEINSIGEETGTCPPVQDK
;
A
#
# COMPACT_ATOMS: atom_id res chain seq x y z
N MET A 1 -46.36 9.28 -25.45
CA MET A 1 -45.71 10.32 -26.29
C MET A 1 -44.23 10.29 -25.99
N THR A 2 -43.44 9.90 -26.98
CA THR A 2 -41.98 9.79 -26.92
C THR A 2 -41.34 11.17 -26.94
N ALA A 3 -40.31 11.40 -26.11
CA ALA A 3 -39.29 12.39 -26.41
C ALA A 3 -37.96 11.97 -25.75
N ARG A 4 -37.16 11.22 -26.51
CA ARG A 4 -35.71 11.08 -26.27
C ARG A 4 -35.04 12.38 -26.73
N LYS A 5 -34.20 12.98 -25.90
CA LYS A 5 -33.32 14.09 -26.30
C LYS A 5 -31.91 13.82 -25.78
N THR A 6 -31.11 13.23 -26.66
CA THR A 6 -29.65 13.24 -26.59
C THR A 6 -29.13 14.41 -27.44
N PRO A 7 -28.33 15.33 -26.89
CA PRO A 7 -27.47 16.18 -27.69
C PRO A 7 -26.06 15.59 -27.80
N MET A 8 -25.55 15.69 -29.03
CA MET A 8 -24.32 15.16 -29.59
C MET A 8 -23.03 15.76 -29.00
N LEU A 9 -22.04 14.88 -28.80
CA LEU A 9 -20.72 14.88 -29.45
C LEU A 9 -20.00 16.23 -29.63
N ALA A 10 -18.90 16.42 -28.90
CA ALA A 10 -17.75 17.19 -29.39
C ALA A 10 -16.46 16.49 -28.97
N LEU A 11 -15.76 15.96 -29.98
CA LEU A 11 -14.50 15.24 -29.94
C LEU A 11 -13.38 16.28 -30.03
N ALA A 12 -12.49 16.35 -29.04
CA ALA A 12 -11.25 17.12 -29.14
C ALA A 12 -10.08 16.17 -28.82
N ALA A 13 -9.54 15.57 -29.87
CA ALA A 13 -8.31 14.82 -29.83
C ALA A 13 -7.13 15.80 -29.77
N VAL A 14 -6.41 15.82 -28.65
CA VAL A 14 -5.13 16.53 -28.54
C VAL A 14 -4.03 15.48 -28.55
N ALA A 15 -3.44 15.25 -29.72
CA ALA A 15 -2.24 14.45 -29.88
C ALA A 15 -1.02 15.38 -29.76
N LEU A 16 -0.40 15.41 -28.59
CA LEU A 16 0.92 16.00 -28.38
C LEU A 16 1.96 14.88 -28.52
N GLY A 17 2.65 14.88 -29.67
CA GLY A 17 3.78 13.99 -29.92
C GLY A 17 4.98 14.38 -29.05
N LEU A 18 5.45 13.44 -28.22
CA LEU A 18 6.79 13.48 -27.67
C LEU A 18 7.72 12.67 -28.58
N ALA A 19 8.50 13.38 -29.39
CA ALA A 19 9.72 12.81 -29.96
C ALA A 19 10.83 12.88 -28.88
N LEU A 20 11.07 11.79 -28.16
CA LEU A 20 12.31 11.63 -27.40
C LEU A 20 13.39 11.16 -28.37
N THR A 21 14.26 12.09 -28.75
CA THR A 21 15.53 11.76 -29.39
C THR A 21 16.40 11.05 -28.37
N ALA A 22 16.68 9.77 -28.64
CA ALA A 22 17.74 9.03 -27.96
C ALA A 22 19.07 9.79 -28.08
N CYS A 23 19.59 10.25 -26.95
CA CYS A 23 21.01 10.54 -26.82
C CYS A 23 21.58 9.52 -25.83
N GLY A 24 21.90 8.34 -26.36
CA GLY A 24 22.87 7.47 -25.73
C GLY A 24 24.24 8.09 -25.92
N ASN A 25 24.93 8.38 -24.83
CA ASN A 25 26.38 8.54 -24.87
C ASN A 25 26.96 7.76 -23.69
N GLY A 26 27.39 6.55 -24.00
CA GLY A 26 28.31 5.79 -23.17
C GLY A 26 29.56 6.63 -22.91
N GLY A 27 30.02 6.57 -21.66
CA GLY A 27 31.24 7.19 -21.22
C GLY A 27 31.90 6.24 -20.22
N ASP A 28 32.58 5.24 -20.76
CA ASP A 28 33.61 4.48 -20.07
C ASP A 28 34.65 5.43 -19.45
N GLY A 29 34.91 5.26 -18.17
CA GLY A 29 35.90 6.04 -17.42
C GLY A 29 36.41 5.22 -16.24
N GLY A 30 37.43 4.40 -16.52
CA GLY A 30 37.97 3.40 -15.60
C GLY A 30 38.67 3.96 -14.36
N GLY A 31 38.84 3.06 -13.39
CA GLY A 31 39.70 3.22 -12.21
C GLY A 31 39.90 1.86 -11.53
N PRO A 32 41.14 1.42 -11.27
CA PRO A 32 41.47 0.01 -11.04
C PRO A 32 41.42 -0.37 -9.57
N TYR A 33 40.90 -1.56 -9.27
CA TYR A 33 41.46 -2.38 -8.21
C TYR A 33 41.44 -3.83 -8.66
N ASP A 34 42.64 -4.40 -8.64
CA ASP A 34 42.96 -5.77 -8.97
C ASP A 34 42.41 -6.77 -7.95
N ALA A 35 42.02 -7.91 -8.51
CA ALA A 35 42.11 -9.28 -7.99
C ALA A 35 41.26 -9.68 -6.77
N LEU A 36 40.44 -10.74 -6.95
CA LEU A 36 40.88 -12.13 -6.77
C LEU A 36 39.78 -13.15 -7.17
N ALA A 37 40.20 -14.15 -7.96
CA ALA A 37 39.74 -15.55 -8.06
C ALA A 37 38.24 -15.83 -8.32
N SER A 38 37.84 -16.27 -9.52
CA SER A 38 38.01 -17.62 -10.11
C SER A 38 37.24 -18.73 -9.37
N GLY A 39 36.21 -19.26 -10.03
CA GLY A 39 35.47 -20.45 -9.60
C GLY A 39 34.21 -20.69 -10.44
N SER A 40 34.37 -21.33 -11.60
CA SER A 40 33.28 -21.80 -12.47
C SER A 40 32.67 -23.14 -11.98
N PRO A 41 31.54 -23.61 -12.56
CA PRO A 41 30.49 -24.34 -11.85
C PRO A 41 30.73 -25.85 -11.78
N THR A 42 30.03 -26.53 -10.86
CA THR A 42 29.92 -28.00 -10.85
C THR A 42 28.46 -28.40 -10.70
N ALA A 43 27.92 -29.00 -11.76
CA ALA A 43 26.76 -29.89 -11.70
C ALA A 43 27.24 -31.31 -11.38
N THR A 44 26.46 -32.12 -10.64
CA THR A 44 26.26 -33.58 -10.85
C THR A 44 25.32 -34.18 -9.78
N ALA A 45 24.17 -34.67 -10.28
CA ALA A 45 23.40 -35.91 -10.01
C ALA A 45 22.91 -36.37 -8.61
N SER A 46 21.64 -36.82 -8.64
CA SER A 46 20.85 -37.67 -7.70
C SER A 46 21.43 -39.10 -7.50
N PRO A 47 20.93 -39.91 -6.51
CA PRO A 47 19.71 -40.75 -6.62
C PRO A 47 18.87 -40.80 -5.30
N THR A 48 17.52 -40.97 -5.27
CA THR A 48 16.60 -42.13 -5.47
C THR A 48 16.32 -42.99 -4.21
N ALA A 49 15.02 -43.25 -4.01
CA ALA A 49 14.34 -44.29 -3.17
C ALA A 49 14.37 -44.06 -1.64
N ASP A 50 13.34 -44.36 -0.84
CA ASP A 50 12.26 -45.35 -0.87
C ASP A 50 11.03 -44.74 -0.13
N GLU A 51 9.78 -44.88 -0.61
CA GLU A 51 8.87 -46.05 -0.59
C GLU A 51 7.94 -46.02 0.64
N GLU A 52 6.64 -46.27 0.39
CA GLU A 52 5.67 -46.96 1.27
C GLU A 52 5.29 -46.31 2.63
N THR A 53 4.08 -46.39 3.19
CA THR A 53 2.85 -47.15 2.91
C THR A 53 1.79 -46.69 3.93
N THR A 54 0.50 -46.72 3.54
CA THR A 54 -0.71 -46.81 4.41
C THR A 54 -1.00 -45.63 5.36
N THR A 55 -2.22 -45.25 5.76
CA THR A 55 -3.58 -45.83 5.77
C THR A 55 -4.50 -44.61 6.03
N GLY A 56 -5.63 -44.41 5.35
CA GLY A 56 -6.91 -44.96 5.79
C GLY A 56 -7.37 -44.43 7.15
N GLY A 57 -8.31 -43.46 7.16
CA GLY A 57 -8.94 -43.00 8.41
C GLY A 57 -9.99 -41.90 8.21
N THR A 58 -11.15 -42.27 7.66
CA THR A 58 -12.32 -41.39 7.53
C THR A 58 -13.20 -41.46 8.78
N SER A 59 -13.49 -40.28 9.38
CA SER A 59 -14.69 -39.92 10.19
C SER A 59 -14.97 -40.61 11.55
N PRO A 60 -15.93 -40.10 12.35
CA PRO A 60 -16.46 -38.72 12.51
C PRO A 60 -16.55 -38.29 13.99
N ASP A 61 -16.60 -37.00 14.31
CA ASP A 61 -17.31 -36.57 15.52
C ASP A 61 -17.98 -35.20 15.29
N ALA A 62 -19.30 -35.21 15.46
CA ALA A 62 -20.23 -34.11 15.21
C ALA A 62 -20.35 -33.21 16.48
N PRO A 63 -21.01 -32.04 16.38
CA PRO A 63 -20.70 -30.88 17.22
C PRO A 63 -21.31 -30.98 18.61
N LYS A 64 -20.55 -30.59 19.64
CA LYS A 64 -21.15 -30.30 20.94
C LYS A 64 -21.65 -28.86 20.94
N ALA A 65 -22.96 -28.73 21.18
CA ALA A 65 -23.73 -27.50 21.23
C ALA A 65 -23.06 -26.40 22.07
N ALA A 66 -23.10 -25.18 21.54
CA ALA A 66 -22.72 -23.95 22.21
C ALA A 66 -23.71 -23.60 23.33
N ASP A 67 -23.17 -23.12 24.44
CA ASP A 67 -23.88 -22.34 25.44
C ASP A 67 -23.97 -20.87 24.93
N PRO A 68 -25.16 -20.25 24.77
CA PRO A 68 -25.28 -18.97 24.05
C PRO A 68 -25.02 -17.71 24.90
N ASP A 69 -24.72 -17.80 26.20
CA ASP A 69 -24.75 -16.62 27.09
C ASP A 69 -23.47 -16.41 27.94
N ALA A 70 -22.29 -16.60 27.35
CA ALA A 70 -21.04 -16.14 27.96
C ALA A 70 -20.38 -15.04 27.10
N PRO A 71 -20.06 -13.85 27.64
CA PRO A 71 -19.29 -12.85 26.92
C PRO A 71 -17.86 -13.41 26.75
N LYS A 72 -17.59 -13.96 25.56
CA LYS A 72 -16.28 -14.46 25.20
C LYS A 72 -15.34 -13.26 25.10
N ALA A 73 -14.44 -13.14 26.08
CA ALA A 73 -13.29 -12.25 25.96
C ALA A 73 -12.59 -12.54 24.63
N ALA A 74 -12.44 -11.52 23.80
CA ALA A 74 -11.81 -11.64 22.49
C ALA A 74 -10.35 -12.06 22.71
N ASP A 75 -10.05 -13.27 22.27
CA ASP A 75 -8.68 -13.75 22.11
C ASP A 75 -8.03 -12.92 20.99
N PRO A 76 -6.96 -12.15 21.24
CA PRO A 76 -6.31 -11.34 20.23
C PRO A 76 -5.68 -12.17 19.09
N ASP A 77 -5.54 -13.50 19.27
CA ASP A 77 -4.96 -14.44 18.32
C ASP A 77 -6.01 -15.28 17.55
N ALA A 78 -7.31 -15.04 17.76
CA ALA A 78 -8.33 -15.65 16.91
C ALA A 78 -8.31 -15.00 15.51
N PRO A 79 -8.23 -15.77 14.40
CA PRO A 79 -8.30 -15.20 13.07
C PRO A 79 -9.63 -14.46 12.94
N LYS A 80 -9.58 -13.12 12.85
CA LYS A 80 -10.72 -12.32 12.40
C LYS A 80 -11.23 -12.98 11.13
N ALA A 81 -12.54 -13.23 11.06
CA ALA A 81 -13.21 -13.74 9.87
C ALA A 81 -12.56 -13.11 8.63
N SER A 82 -12.02 -13.97 7.76
CA SER A 82 -11.20 -13.55 6.62
C SER A 82 -11.96 -12.50 5.83
N ASP A 83 -11.53 -11.25 5.95
CA ASP A 83 -12.01 -10.20 5.07
C ASP A 83 -11.58 -10.63 3.66
N PRO A 84 -12.52 -11.00 2.78
CA PRO A 84 -12.18 -11.50 1.47
C PRO A 84 -11.29 -10.50 0.75
N ASP A 85 -11.50 -9.18 0.94
CA ASP A 85 -10.71 -8.10 0.35
C ASP A 85 -9.25 -8.05 0.82
N ARG A 86 -8.93 -8.77 1.90
CA ARG A 86 -7.59 -8.84 2.46
C ARG A 86 -6.81 -10.06 1.95
N ALA A 87 -7.45 -11.17 1.61
CA ALA A 87 -6.76 -12.42 1.24
C ALA A 87 -6.09 -12.33 -0.14
N LYS A 88 -4.77 -12.26 -0.25
CA LYS A 88 -4.11 -12.12 -1.57
C LYS A 88 -4.36 -13.37 -2.44
N GLY A 89 -4.93 -13.21 -3.64
CA GLY A 89 -5.05 -14.31 -4.58
C GLY A 89 -3.71 -14.72 -5.18
N GLU A 90 -3.63 -15.96 -5.66
CA GLU A 90 -2.41 -16.50 -6.27
C GLU A 90 -2.01 -15.67 -7.49
N GLY A 91 -0.78 -15.15 -7.49
CA GLY A 91 -0.26 -14.29 -8.57
C GLY A 91 -0.82 -12.87 -8.62
N GLU A 92 -1.77 -12.51 -7.74
CA GLU A 92 -2.33 -11.15 -7.68
C GLU A 92 -1.44 -10.22 -6.86
N LYS A 93 -1.24 -8.98 -7.33
CA LYS A 93 -0.60 -7.93 -6.55
C LYS A 93 -1.62 -7.26 -5.66
N CYS A 94 -1.20 -6.93 -4.44
CA CYS A 94 -2.05 -6.18 -3.52
C CYS A 94 -2.49 -4.84 -4.09
N THR A 95 -1.60 -4.16 -4.81
CA THR A 95 -1.88 -2.86 -5.45
C THR A 95 -2.92 -2.92 -6.57
N ASP A 96 -3.20 -4.11 -7.13
CA ASP A 96 -4.25 -4.28 -8.14
C ASP A 96 -5.62 -4.50 -7.49
N ARG A 97 -5.61 -4.96 -6.24
CA ARG A 97 -6.82 -5.26 -5.48
C ARG A 97 -7.39 -4.06 -4.73
N ARG A 98 -6.52 -3.22 -4.17
CA ARG A 98 -6.92 -2.09 -3.31
C ARG A 98 -6.17 -0.83 -3.72
N ASN A 99 -6.80 0.31 -3.53
CA ASN A 99 -6.18 1.61 -3.72
C ASN A 99 -5.23 1.95 -2.55
N TYR A 100 -3.93 2.02 -2.83
CA TYR A 100 -2.88 2.48 -1.90
C TYR A 100 -2.41 3.91 -2.20
N ALA A 101 -3.21 4.71 -2.91
CA ALA A 101 -2.87 6.12 -3.10
C ALA A 101 -2.74 6.83 -1.74
N GLY A 102 -1.60 7.48 -1.52
CA GLY A 102 -1.27 8.12 -0.25
C GLY A 102 -0.67 7.18 0.81
N ASP A 103 -0.46 5.90 0.50
CA ASP A 103 0.33 5.01 1.34
C ASP A 103 1.82 5.39 1.26
N PRO A 104 2.49 5.65 2.39
CA PRO A 104 3.91 5.99 2.39
C PRO A 104 4.80 4.81 1.98
N ARG A 105 4.33 3.57 2.08
CA ARG A 105 5.10 2.39 1.66
C ARG A 105 5.07 2.27 0.14
N PRO A 106 6.21 1.94 -0.50
CA PRO A 106 6.23 1.73 -1.93
C PRO A 106 5.39 0.51 -2.32
N ASN A 107 4.79 0.56 -3.51
CA ASN A 107 3.99 -0.54 -4.08
C ASN A 107 4.72 -1.90 -4.05
N ALA A 108 6.04 -1.91 -4.20
CA ALA A 108 6.85 -3.12 -4.14
C ALA A 108 6.79 -3.77 -2.74
N GLU A 109 6.95 -2.97 -1.68
CA GLU A 109 6.90 -3.46 -0.29
C GLU A 109 5.52 -3.98 0.06
N ILE A 110 4.47 -3.26 -0.32
CA ILE A 110 3.07 -3.68 -0.12
C ILE A 110 2.82 -5.04 -0.78
N ASN A 111 3.33 -5.24 -1.99
CA ASN A 111 3.20 -6.50 -2.70
C ASN A 111 4.02 -7.61 -2.04
N SER A 112 5.26 -7.33 -1.60
CA SER A 112 6.09 -8.30 -0.86
C SER A 112 5.43 -8.76 0.44
N ILE A 113 4.85 -7.85 1.23
CA ILE A 113 4.09 -8.20 2.43
C ILE A 113 2.91 -9.12 2.07
N GLY A 114 2.21 -8.81 0.99
CA GLY A 114 1.14 -9.65 0.48
C GLY A 114 1.61 -11.05 0.11
N GLU A 115 2.70 -11.18 -0.65
CA GLU A 115 3.29 -12.47 -1.06
C GLU A 115 3.69 -13.30 0.17
N GLU A 116 4.32 -12.67 1.16
CA GLU A 116 4.82 -13.34 2.36
C GLU A 116 3.71 -13.79 3.31
N THR A 117 2.68 -12.97 3.47
CA THR A 117 1.61 -13.21 4.46
C THR A 117 0.37 -13.86 3.86
N GLY A 118 0.30 -14.01 2.54
CA GLY A 118 -0.90 -14.43 1.82
C GLY A 118 -2.06 -13.43 1.96
N THR A 119 -1.78 -12.22 2.45
CA THR A 119 -2.80 -11.25 2.85
C THR A 119 -2.32 -9.82 2.59
N CYS A 120 -3.07 -9.05 1.83
CA CYS A 120 -2.76 -7.66 1.54
C CYS A 120 -2.89 -6.78 2.79
N PRO A 121 -1.88 -5.95 3.10
CA PRO A 121 -1.96 -5.06 4.25
C PRO A 121 -3.04 -4.00 4.07
N GLU A 122 -3.48 -3.40 5.18
CA GLU A 122 -4.31 -2.19 5.08
C GLU A 122 -3.45 -1.02 4.57
N PRO A 123 -3.98 -0.15 3.68
CA PRO A 123 -3.32 1.06 3.29
C PRO A 123 -3.04 1.90 4.53
N GLN A 124 -1.79 2.31 4.70
CA GLN A 124 -1.43 3.27 5.72
C GLN A 124 -1.77 4.65 5.18
N SER A 125 -2.63 5.40 5.86
CA SER A 125 -2.75 6.83 5.55
C SER A 125 -1.41 7.48 5.91
N GLY A 126 -0.79 8.21 4.97
CA GLY A 126 0.41 9.00 5.24
C GLY A 126 0.16 10.01 6.36
N GLY A 127 0.38 9.56 7.61
CA GLY A 127 -0.01 10.27 8.82
C GLY A 127 -1.53 10.43 8.97
N THR A 128 -2.04 10.30 10.19
CA THR A 128 -3.26 11.05 10.51
C THR A 128 -2.90 12.52 10.35
N PRO A 129 -3.65 13.33 9.58
CA PRO A 129 -3.40 14.75 9.52
C PRO A 129 -3.41 15.29 10.95
N SER A 130 -2.25 15.73 11.42
CA SER A 130 -2.12 16.26 12.77
C SER A 130 -2.62 17.70 12.74
N GLY A 131 -3.58 18.02 13.61
CA GLY A 131 -4.12 19.36 13.74
C GLY A 131 -5.62 19.45 13.44
N THR A 132 -6.10 20.67 13.22
CA THR A 132 -7.53 20.94 12.99
C THR A 132 -7.82 20.99 11.50
N PRO A 133 -8.84 20.29 10.96
CA PRO A 133 -9.20 20.39 9.55
C PRO A 133 -9.37 21.84 9.11
N LYS A 134 -8.73 22.22 8.02
CA LYS A 134 -8.79 23.59 7.50
C LYS A 134 -10.15 23.82 6.85
N GLN A 135 -10.79 24.93 7.17
CA GLN A 135 -12.00 25.36 6.48
C GLN A 135 -11.67 25.95 5.10
N ASP A 136 -12.47 25.62 4.09
CA ASP A 136 -12.31 26.16 2.74
C ASP A 136 -12.38 27.68 2.73
N GLY A 137 -11.41 28.33 2.09
CA GLY A 137 -11.32 29.80 2.00
C GLY A 137 -10.93 30.51 3.31
N VAL A 138 -10.71 29.78 4.40
CA VAL A 138 -10.28 30.33 5.69
C VAL A 138 -8.80 30.01 5.92
N LYS A 139 -8.04 30.99 6.41
CA LYS A 139 -6.64 30.78 6.79
C LYS A 139 -6.57 30.10 8.15
N CYS A 140 -5.56 29.27 8.36
CA CYS A 140 -5.39 28.60 9.64
C CYS A 140 -5.26 29.56 10.81
N THR A 141 -4.54 30.65 10.61
CA THR A 141 -4.38 31.72 11.61
C THR A 141 -5.67 32.48 11.96
N ASP A 142 -6.72 32.36 11.15
CA ASP A 142 -8.06 32.90 11.44
C ASP A 142 -8.97 31.86 12.13
N GLN A 143 -8.62 30.57 12.03
CA GLN A 143 -9.40 29.45 12.58
C GLN A 143 -8.88 28.98 13.95
N VAL A 144 -7.57 28.99 14.15
CA VAL A 144 -6.88 28.50 15.36
C VAL A 144 -6.03 29.62 15.95
N ASN A 145 -6.00 29.70 17.28
CA ASN A 145 -5.18 30.69 17.98
C ASN A 145 -3.73 30.21 18.11
N TYR A 146 -2.82 30.77 17.30
CA TYR A 146 -1.38 30.48 17.33
C TYR A 146 -0.57 31.47 18.18
N ALA A 147 -1.19 32.14 19.16
CA ALA A 147 -0.46 33.02 20.06
C ALA A 147 0.66 32.25 20.80
N GLY A 148 1.91 32.69 20.60
CA GLY A 148 3.09 32.04 21.19
C GLY A 148 3.84 31.11 20.25
N ASP A 149 3.22 30.66 19.15
CA ASP A 149 3.85 29.79 18.15
C ASP A 149 5.08 30.49 17.55
N PRO A 150 6.25 29.83 17.52
CA PRO A 150 7.46 30.40 16.93
C PRO A 150 7.39 30.49 15.40
N ARG A 151 6.55 29.68 14.73
CA ARG A 151 6.44 29.68 13.28
C ARG A 151 5.68 30.92 12.79
N PRO A 152 6.07 31.52 11.66
CA PRO A 152 5.37 32.67 11.13
C PRO A 152 3.99 32.27 10.60
N ASN A 153 3.02 33.18 10.72
CA ASN A 153 1.65 32.99 10.23
C ASN A 153 1.59 32.54 8.76
N ALA A 154 2.50 33.03 7.91
CA ALA A 154 2.56 32.64 6.51
C ALA A 154 2.86 31.14 6.34
N GLU A 155 3.83 30.61 7.09
CA GLU A 155 4.19 29.19 7.06
C GLU A 155 3.04 28.32 7.57
N ILE A 156 2.41 28.71 8.68
CA ILE A 156 1.24 28.00 9.25
C ILE A 156 0.10 27.93 8.22
N ASN A 157 -0.17 29.03 7.52
CA ASN A 157 -1.20 29.06 6.50
C ASN A 157 -0.82 28.20 5.29
N SER A 158 0.44 28.22 4.84
CA SER A 158 0.92 27.38 3.75
C SER A 158 0.79 25.89 4.07
N ILE A 159 1.18 25.46 5.27
CA ILE A 159 0.99 24.07 5.73
C ILE A 159 -0.50 23.70 5.67
N GLY A 160 -1.37 24.61 6.12
CA GLY A 160 -2.81 24.43 6.04
C GLY A 160 -3.34 24.24 4.62
N GLU A 161 -2.89 25.06 3.67
CA GLU A 161 -3.29 24.93 2.26
C GLU A 161 -2.78 23.64 1.63
N GLU A 162 -1.54 23.23 1.94
CA GLU A 162 -0.92 22.04 1.35
C GLU A 162 -1.49 20.73 1.91
N THR A 163 -1.75 20.70 3.22
CA THR A 163 -2.18 19.48 3.91
C THR A 163 -3.69 19.39 4.12
N GLY A 164 -4.43 20.46 3.85
CA GLY A 164 -5.85 20.57 4.19
C GLY A 164 -6.12 20.60 5.70
N THR A 165 -5.08 20.74 6.53
CA THR A 165 -5.18 20.69 8.00
C THR A 165 -4.30 21.78 8.62
N CYS A 166 -4.90 22.57 9.49
CA CYS A 166 -4.19 23.56 10.29
C CYS A 166 -3.32 22.88 11.34
N PRO A 167 -1.99 23.09 11.32
CA PRO A 167 -1.07 22.36 12.18
C PRO A 167 -1.34 22.63 13.66
N PRO A 168 -0.97 21.71 14.57
CA PRO A 168 -1.03 21.99 16.00
C PRO A 168 -0.15 23.20 16.36
N VAL A 169 -0.56 23.97 17.36
CA VAL A 169 0.22 25.08 17.92
C VAL A 169 1.48 24.51 18.58
N GLN A 170 2.63 25.12 18.31
CA GLN A 170 3.90 24.77 18.94
C GLN A 170 4.22 25.76 20.07
N ASP A 171 4.35 25.28 21.29
CA ASP A 171 4.84 26.11 22.41
C ASP A 171 6.38 26.23 22.36
N LYS A 172 6.92 27.31 22.93
CA LYS A 172 8.37 27.53 23.06
C LYS A 172 8.97 26.84 24.26
#